data_AF-A0A954WL16-F1
#
_entry.id   AF-A0A954WL16-F1
#
_cell.length_a   1.000
_cell.length_b   1.000
_cell.length_c   1.000
_cell.angle_alpha   90.00
_cell.angle_beta   90.00
_cell.angle_gamma   90.00
#
_symmetry.space_group_name_H-M   'P 1'
#
loop_
_entity.id
_entity.type
_entity.pdbx_description
1 polymer ?
#
loop_
_entity_poly.entity_id
_entity_poly.type
_entity_poly.pdbx_seq_one_letter_code
_entity_poly.pdbx_strand_id
1 'polypeptide(L)'
;AERELVKVKLLTYLSTRIGEEMDAVITGVEEYGLFVQGIDLPAEGLIHVTALGDDYFDYEKSTHSLSGRREGNQFRLGDLLRVAIARVDIDRRQLDFRLVKKMPRPGQAPPRKARSKPATRGRKTRGGEQEGSSRRKKSNRPSKGKRKRS
;
A
#
# COMPACT_ATOMS: atom_id res chain seq x y z
N ALA A 1 15.98 34.96 -11.00
CA ALA A 1 16.24 35.10 -12.45
C ALA A 1 15.87 33.81 -13.20
N GLU A 2 16.76 33.18 -13.98
CA GLU A 2 16.41 32.16 -15.01
C GLU A 2 15.49 31.02 -14.52
N ARG A 3 15.82 30.37 -13.39
CA ARG A 3 15.02 29.26 -12.85
C ARG A 3 13.56 29.64 -12.55
N GLU A 4 13.30 30.90 -12.21
CA GLU A 4 11.95 31.41 -11.97
C GLU A 4 11.20 31.65 -13.28
N LEU A 5 11.88 32.16 -14.30
CA LEU A 5 11.30 32.32 -15.64
C LEU A 5 10.87 30.97 -16.21
N VAL A 6 11.63 29.91 -15.94
CA VAL A 6 11.27 28.53 -16.29
C VAL A 6 10.04 28.06 -15.49
N LYS A 7 10.00 28.22 -14.16
CA LYS A 7 8.82 27.84 -13.35
C LYS A 7 7.55 28.59 -13.78
N VAL A 8 7.62 29.90 -14.03
CA VAL A 8 6.47 30.69 -14.51
C VAL A 8 6.00 30.18 -15.88
N LYS A 9 6.91 29.94 -16.84
CA LYS A 9 6.54 29.39 -18.15
C LYS A 9 5.87 28.01 -18.06
N LEU A 10 6.36 27.14 -17.17
CA LEU A 10 5.74 25.83 -16.91
C LEU A 10 4.33 25.99 -16.33
N LEU A 11 4.12 26.88 -15.35
CA LEU A 11 2.79 27.15 -14.80
C LEU A 11 1.83 27.77 -15.83
N THR A 12 2.30 28.71 -16.67
CA THR A 12 1.50 29.26 -17.77
C THR A 12 1.07 28.18 -18.76
N TYR A 13 1.98 27.25 -19.12
CA TYR A 13 1.64 26.10 -19.97
C TYR A 13 0.57 25.21 -19.32
N LEU A 14 0.76 24.84 -18.05
CA LEU A 14 -0.16 23.97 -17.29
C LEU A 14 -1.53 24.62 -17.02
N SER A 15 -1.61 25.94 -16.90
CA SER A 15 -2.88 26.66 -16.70
C SER A 15 -3.84 26.53 -17.88
N THR A 16 -3.32 26.30 -19.09
CA THR A 16 -4.15 26.03 -20.29
C THR A 16 -4.61 24.57 -20.39
N ARG A 17 -4.18 23.72 -19.45
CA ARG A 17 -4.31 22.24 -19.47
C ARG A 17 -4.99 21.68 -18.21
N ILE A 18 -5.75 22.50 -17.49
CA ILE A 18 -6.48 22.07 -16.29
C ILE A 18 -7.36 20.86 -16.62
N GLY A 19 -7.25 19.80 -15.82
CA GLY A 19 -7.87 18.50 -16.03
C GLY A 19 -6.99 17.44 -16.70
N GLU A 20 -5.90 17.82 -17.39
CA GLU A 20 -4.98 16.88 -18.04
C GLU A 20 -4.23 16.00 -17.03
N GLU A 21 -4.04 14.73 -17.37
CA GLU A 21 -3.35 13.74 -16.55
C GLU A 21 -1.85 13.67 -16.86
N MET A 22 -1.03 13.56 -15.82
CA MET A 22 0.42 13.29 -15.93
C MET A 22 0.89 12.31 -14.86
N ASP A 23 2.05 11.71 -15.09
CA ASP A 23 2.73 10.87 -14.12
C ASP A 23 3.64 11.72 -13.23
N ALA A 24 3.56 11.48 -11.92
CA ALA A 24 4.25 12.25 -10.90
C ALA A 24 4.83 11.34 -9.80
N VAL A 25 5.83 11.84 -9.10
CA VAL A 25 6.46 11.19 -7.94
C VAL A 25 6.16 11.97 -6.66
N ILE A 26 5.90 11.27 -5.55
CA ILE A 26 5.78 11.88 -4.23
C ILE A 26 7.16 12.39 -3.76
N THR A 27 7.28 13.70 -3.56
CA THR A 27 8.48 14.39 -3.04
C THR A 27 8.35 14.78 -1.57
N GLY A 28 7.14 14.73 -0.99
CA GLY A 28 6.91 14.95 0.44
C GLY A 28 5.55 14.40 0.89
N VAL A 29 5.44 14.02 2.17
CA VAL A 29 4.21 13.48 2.78
C VAL A 29 3.98 14.22 4.09
N GLU A 30 2.86 14.92 4.19
CA GLU A 30 2.44 15.69 5.36
C GLU A 30 1.04 15.27 5.81
N GLU A 31 0.66 15.68 7.03
CA GLU A 31 -0.65 15.37 7.63
C GLU A 31 -1.83 15.94 6.82
N TYR A 32 -1.61 17.06 6.12
CA TYR A 32 -2.62 17.76 5.30
C TYR A 32 -2.58 17.40 3.80
N GLY A 33 -1.60 16.63 3.33
CA GLY A 33 -1.48 16.32 1.90
C GLY A 33 -0.14 15.76 1.44
N LEU A 34 -0.03 15.53 0.14
CA LEU A 34 1.15 14.97 -0.53
C LEU A 34 1.77 16.03 -1.45
N PHE A 35 3.05 16.31 -1.28
CA PHE A 35 3.82 17.06 -2.26
C PHE A 35 4.26 16.11 -3.38
N VAL A 36 3.99 16.52 -4.61
CA VAL A 36 4.28 15.73 -5.81
C VAL A 36 4.98 16.59 -6.86
N GLN A 37 5.81 15.95 -7.67
CA GLN A 37 6.48 16.58 -8.81
C GLN A 37 6.20 15.78 -10.08
N GLY A 38 5.79 16.47 -11.15
CA GLY A 38 5.61 15.85 -12.47
C GLY A 38 6.92 15.33 -13.05
N ILE A 39 6.85 14.24 -13.82
CA ILE A 39 8.03 13.57 -14.40
C ILE A 39 8.43 14.24 -15.72
N ASP A 40 7.51 14.34 -16.67
CA ASP A 40 7.75 14.96 -17.99
C ASP A 40 7.91 16.48 -17.89
N LEU A 41 7.19 17.09 -16.94
CA LEU A 41 7.22 18.51 -16.63
C LEU A 41 7.52 18.67 -15.13
N PRO A 42 8.69 19.21 -14.72
CA PRO A 42 9.11 19.29 -13.33
C PRO A 42 8.42 20.45 -12.59
N ALA A 43 7.10 20.44 -12.60
CA ALA A 43 6.25 21.31 -11.79
C ALA A 43 5.97 20.61 -10.44
N GLU A 44 6.22 21.33 -9.36
CA GLU A 44 5.89 20.94 -8.00
C GLU A 44 4.44 21.32 -7.71
N GLY A 45 3.69 20.48 -7.00
CA GLY A 45 2.33 20.77 -6.59
C GLY A 45 1.88 19.97 -5.37
N LEU A 46 0.71 20.33 -4.85
CA LEU A 46 0.12 19.72 -3.65
C LEU A 46 -1.14 18.92 -4.02
N ILE A 47 -1.24 17.69 -3.53
CA ILE A 47 -2.51 16.97 -3.41
C ILE A 47 -2.98 17.13 -1.97
N HIS A 48 -4.01 17.96 -1.74
CA HIS A 48 -4.62 18.07 -0.41
C HIS A 48 -5.26 16.74 0.01
N VAL A 49 -5.30 16.42 1.31
CA VAL A 49 -5.82 15.14 1.81
C VAL A 49 -7.25 14.84 1.34
N THR A 50 -8.10 15.86 1.21
CA THR A 50 -9.48 15.74 0.68
C THR A 50 -9.55 15.36 -0.80
N ALA A 51 -8.46 15.51 -1.56
CA ALA A 51 -8.33 15.11 -2.96
C ALA A 51 -7.72 13.70 -3.13
N LEU A 52 -7.50 12.97 -2.02
CA LEU A 52 -7.14 11.55 -2.01
C LEU A 52 -8.36 10.61 -1.88
N GLY A 53 -9.54 11.15 -1.53
CA GLY A 53 -10.81 10.43 -1.41
C GLY A 53 -11.42 10.47 0.01
N ASP A 54 -12.67 9.98 0.14
CA ASP A 54 -13.44 9.96 1.39
C ASP A 54 -13.02 8.83 2.37
N ASP A 55 -11.72 8.73 2.63
CA ASP A 55 -11.13 7.79 3.60
C ASP A 55 -10.46 8.54 4.75
N TYR A 56 -10.37 7.90 5.92
CA TYR A 56 -9.58 8.40 7.03
C TYR A 56 -8.13 7.98 6.83
N PHE A 57 -7.26 8.97 6.64
CA PHE A 57 -5.83 8.76 6.45
C PHE A 57 -5.07 8.95 7.77
N ASP A 58 -4.36 7.91 8.22
CA ASP A 58 -3.40 8.00 9.32
C ASP A 58 -2.03 8.43 8.77
N TYR A 59 -1.39 9.42 9.41
CA TYR A 59 -0.03 9.89 9.07
C TYR A 59 1.03 9.31 10.03
N GLU A 60 1.90 8.45 9.49
CA GLU A 60 2.94 7.74 10.21
C GLU A 60 4.28 8.48 10.08
N LYS A 61 4.53 9.45 10.97
CA LYS A 61 5.75 10.30 11.00
C LYS A 61 7.05 9.48 10.91
N SER A 62 7.12 8.33 11.58
CA SER A 62 8.27 7.43 11.56
C SER A 62 8.63 6.85 10.18
N THR A 63 7.69 6.88 9.22
CA THR A 63 7.89 6.33 7.86
C THR A 63 7.66 7.33 6.75
N HIS A 64 7.26 8.57 7.07
CA HIS A 64 6.79 9.58 6.11
C HIS A 64 5.77 8.97 5.13
N SER A 65 4.76 8.32 5.69
CA SER A 65 3.69 7.68 4.93
C SER A 65 2.31 8.00 5.47
N LEU A 66 1.33 7.97 4.57
CA LEU A 66 -0.05 8.36 4.82
C LEU A 66 -0.96 7.23 4.31
N SER A 67 -1.70 6.58 5.21
CA SER A 67 -2.43 5.33 4.95
C SER A 67 -3.93 5.42 5.20
N GLY A 68 -4.73 5.15 4.17
CA GLY A 68 -6.19 5.14 4.23
C GLY A 68 -6.74 3.88 4.89
N ARG A 69 -7.60 4.04 5.91
CA ARG A 69 -8.14 2.96 6.73
C ARG A 69 -9.09 2.01 6.00
N ARG A 70 -9.84 2.48 5.00
CA ARG A 70 -10.85 1.69 4.26
C ARG A 70 -10.26 1.03 3.03
N GLU A 71 -9.52 1.78 2.22
CA GLU A 71 -8.97 1.26 0.95
C GLU A 71 -7.67 0.45 1.15
N GLY A 72 -6.92 0.74 2.22
CA GLY A 72 -5.56 0.21 2.40
C GLY A 72 -4.53 0.86 1.46
N ASN A 73 -4.89 1.97 0.82
CA ASN A 73 -3.98 2.79 0.02
C ASN A 73 -2.98 3.48 0.96
N GLN A 74 -1.70 3.16 0.82
CA GLN A 74 -0.62 3.85 1.53
C GLN A 74 0.22 4.65 0.54
N PHE A 75 0.35 5.94 0.77
CA PHE A 75 1.23 6.85 0.05
C PHE A 75 2.55 6.99 0.81
N ARG A 76 3.69 6.99 0.12
CA ARG A 76 5.03 7.14 0.71
C ARG A 76 5.89 8.03 -0.18
N LEU A 77 6.92 8.64 0.40
CA LEU A 77 7.99 9.30 -0.35
C LEU A 77 8.56 8.38 -1.45
N GLY A 78 8.70 8.90 -2.67
CA GLY A 78 9.20 8.15 -3.83
C GLY A 78 8.18 7.21 -4.52
N ASP A 79 6.92 7.17 -4.09
CA ASP A 79 5.89 6.43 -4.81
C ASP A 79 5.47 7.17 -6.10
N LEU A 80 5.25 6.42 -7.18
CA LEU A 80 4.74 6.91 -8.46
C LEU A 80 3.21 6.90 -8.49
N LEU A 81 2.61 7.92 -9.11
CA LEU A 81 1.17 8.06 -9.22
C LEU A 81 0.75 8.94 -10.41
N ARG A 82 -0.49 8.73 -10.85
CA ARG A 82 -1.19 9.52 -11.86
C ARG A 82 -1.95 10.64 -11.17
N VAL A 83 -1.66 11.88 -11.53
CA VAL A 83 -2.41 13.08 -11.10
C VAL A 83 -3.08 13.73 -12.28
N ALA A 84 -4.14 14.48 -12.02
CA ALA A 84 -4.65 15.49 -12.94
C ALA A 84 -4.51 16.88 -12.34
N ILE A 85 -4.22 17.87 -13.18
CA ILE A 85 -4.15 19.28 -12.79
C ILE A 85 -5.55 19.71 -12.31
N ALA A 86 -5.68 20.18 -11.07
CA ALA A 86 -6.95 20.62 -10.49
C ALA A 86 -7.10 22.15 -10.53
N ARG A 87 -6.03 22.88 -10.19
CA ARG A 87 -5.95 24.35 -10.28
C ARG A 87 -4.49 24.78 -10.48
N VAL A 88 -4.29 25.88 -11.20
CA VAL A 88 -2.99 26.56 -11.33
C VAL A 88 -3.13 28.01 -10.87
N ASP A 89 -2.19 28.49 -10.08
CA ASP A 89 -2.15 29.84 -9.54
C ASP A 89 -0.76 30.44 -9.83
N ILE A 90 -0.67 31.20 -10.93
CA ILE A 90 0.62 31.66 -11.48
C ILE A 90 1.27 32.70 -10.56
N ASP A 91 0.46 33.60 -9.98
CA ASP A 91 0.92 34.68 -9.10
C ASP A 91 1.49 34.15 -7.79
N ARG A 92 0.79 33.20 -7.15
CA ARG A 92 1.27 32.51 -5.93
C ARG A 92 2.29 31.41 -6.25
N ARG A 93 2.48 31.09 -7.54
CA ARG A 93 3.30 29.99 -8.06
C ARG A 93 2.90 28.62 -7.49
N GLN A 94 1.59 28.39 -7.33
CA GLN A 94 1.01 27.18 -6.76
C GLN A 94 0.30 26.34 -7.83
N LEU A 95 0.30 25.02 -7.60
CA LEU A 95 -0.28 24.02 -8.48
C LEU A 95 -0.97 22.97 -7.61
N ASP A 96 -2.29 22.91 -7.70
CA ASP A 96 -3.09 21.92 -6.99
C ASP A 96 -3.35 20.73 -7.91
N PHE A 97 -3.08 19.53 -7.41
CA PHE A 97 -3.31 18.28 -8.11
C PHE A 97 -4.43 17.48 -7.43
N ARG A 98 -5.18 16.71 -8.23
CA ARG A 98 -6.05 15.64 -7.73
C ARG A 98 -5.44 14.28 -8.05
N LEU A 99 -5.54 13.33 -7.13
CA LEU A 99 -5.14 11.95 -7.39
C LEU A 99 -6.11 11.32 -8.39
N VAL A 100 -5.58 10.70 -9.45
CA VAL A 100 -6.38 9.91 -10.40
C VAL A 100 -6.20 8.42 -10.14
N LYS A 101 -4.95 7.97 -9.99
CA LYS A 101 -4.61 6.55 -9.82
C LYS A 101 -3.23 6.39 -9.23
N LYS A 102 -3.10 5.67 -8.12
CA LYS A 102 -1.77 5.27 -7.64
C LYS A 102 -1.16 4.22 -8.57
N MET A 103 0.11 4.37 -8.96
CA MET A 103 0.81 3.30 -9.67
C MET A 103 1.44 2.29 -8.69
N PRO A 104 1.47 0.99 -9.02
CA PRO A 104 2.26 0.04 -8.26
C PRO A 104 3.75 0.27 -8.55
N ARG A 105 4.59 0.29 -7.50
CA ARG A 105 6.05 0.26 -7.69
C ARG A 105 6.47 -1.05 -8.37
N PRO A 106 7.45 -1.02 -9.30
CA PRO A 106 8.11 -2.24 -9.77
C PRO A 106 8.58 -3.10 -8.59
N GLY A 107 8.24 -4.40 -8.60
CA GLY A 107 8.53 -5.33 -7.51
C GLY A 107 7.60 -5.27 -6.28
N GLN A 108 6.72 -4.27 -6.16
CA GLN A 108 5.73 -4.23 -5.09
C GLN A 108 4.46 -4.95 -5.53
N ALA A 109 4.25 -6.17 -5.01
CA ALA A 109 3.03 -6.94 -5.25
C ALA A 109 1.77 -6.11 -4.89
N PRO A 110 0.68 -6.21 -5.67
CA PRO A 110 -0.52 -5.41 -5.45
C PRO A 110 -1.07 -5.61 -4.03
N PRO A 111 -1.65 -4.58 -3.40
CA PRO A 111 -2.14 -4.68 -2.03
C PRO A 111 -3.15 -5.81 -1.93
N ARG A 112 -2.78 -6.85 -1.16
CA ARG A 112 -3.68 -7.96 -0.83
C ARG A 112 -4.83 -7.40 -0.01
N LYS A 113 -5.93 -7.01 -0.67
CA LYS A 113 -7.20 -6.59 -0.04
C LYS A 113 -7.46 -7.51 1.14
N ALA A 114 -7.51 -6.93 2.35
CA ALA A 114 -7.36 -7.68 3.59
C ALA A 114 -8.53 -8.66 3.75
N ARG A 115 -8.31 -9.92 3.36
CA ARG A 115 -9.27 -11.01 3.51
C ARG A 115 -9.47 -11.21 5.01
N SER A 116 -10.63 -10.76 5.50
CA SER A 116 -10.94 -10.66 6.92
C SER A 116 -10.63 -11.98 7.65
N LYS A 117 -9.87 -11.89 8.75
CA LYS A 117 -9.57 -13.06 9.59
C LYS A 117 -10.90 -13.64 10.10
N PRO A 118 -11.22 -14.93 9.85
CA PRO A 118 -12.31 -15.60 10.54
C PRO A 118 -11.89 -15.87 11.99
N ALA A 119 -12.06 -14.86 12.86
CA ALA A 119 -11.76 -14.95 14.29
C ALA A 119 -12.84 -15.78 15.01
N THR A 120 -12.87 -17.10 14.78
CA THR A 120 -13.88 -17.97 15.39
C THR A 120 -13.40 -19.40 15.63
N ARG A 121 -12.97 -19.69 16.87
CA ARG A 121 -13.41 -20.89 17.59
C ARG A 121 -13.19 -20.70 19.09
N GLY A 122 -14.30 -20.75 19.84
CA GLY A 122 -14.34 -20.35 21.24
C GLY A 122 -13.91 -21.43 22.24
N ARG A 123 -13.41 -20.95 23.38
CA ARG A 123 -13.10 -21.68 24.62
C ARG A 123 -14.29 -22.49 25.16
N LYS A 124 -14.19 -23.83 25.14
CA LYS A 124 -15.00 -24.82 25.89
C LYS A 124 -14.24 -26.16 25.97
N THR A 125 -14.27 -27.00 27.01
CA THR A 125 -14.50 -26.83 28.47
C THR A 125 -14.18 -28.16 29.18
N ARG A 126 -13.40 -28.14 30.28
CA ARG A 126 -13.31 -29.13 31.41
C ARG A 126 -13.08 -30.64 31.11
N GLY A 127 -12.37 -31.29 32.05
CA GLY A 127 -12.08 -32.73 32.07
C GLY A 127 -10.78 -33.10 31.33
N GLY A 128 -10.04 -34.13 31.74
CA GLY A 128 -10.21 -35.01 32.90
C GLY A 128 -9.48 -36.35 32.69
N GLU A 129 -8.88 -36.88 33.76
CA GLU A 129 -8.48 -38.29 33.96
C GLU A 129 -7.47 -38.96 32.99
N GLN A 130 -6.28 -39.19 33.55
CA GLN A 130 -5.51 -40.45 33.58
C GLN A 130 -5.74 -41.56 32.52
N GLU A 131 -4.61 -42.01 31.96
CA GLU A 131 -4.12 -43.41 31.98
C GLU A 131 -4.93 -44.54 31.30
N GLY A 132 -4.23 -45.52 30.73
CA GLY A 132 -4.84 -46.79 30.30
C GLY A 132 -4.37 -47.32 28.93
N SER A 133 -3.92 -48.57 28.91
CA SER A 133 -3.49 -49.26 27.70
C SER A 133 -4.65 -49.68 26.77
N SER A 134 -4.40 -49.87 25.47
CA SER A 134 -4.39 -51.24 24.89
C SER A 134 -4.15 -51.35 23.36
N ARG A 135 -3.56 -52.50 22.97
CA ARG A 135 -3.74 -53.28 21.72
C ARG A 135 -3.70 -52.52 20.36
N ARG A 136 -2.62 -52.52 19.56
CA ARG A 136 -1.83 -53.63 18.93
C ARG A 136 -2.53 -54.37 17.77
N LYS A 137 -2.20 -54.03 16.52
CA LYS A 137 -2.21 -54.89 15.29
C LYS A 137 -1.51 -54.16 14.12
N LYS A 138 -1.04 -54.82 13.05
CA LYS A 138 0.12 -55.75 12.91
C LYS A 138 0.27 -56.18 11.43
N SER A 139 1.34 -55.79 10.77
CA SER A 139 1.84 -56.26 9.45
C SER A 139 3.33 -55.88 9.35
N ASN A 140 4.25 -56.58 8.68
CA ASN A 140 4.26 -57.81 7.87
C ASN A 140 5.61 -58.54 8.20
N ARG A 141 5.68 -59.82 8.60
CA ARG A 141 5.90 -61.03 7.76
C ARG A 141 7.12 -60.93 6.80
N PRO A 142 8.03 -61.93 6.68
CA PRO A 142 8.43 -63.05 7.58
C PRO A 142 9.99 -62.99 7.78
N SER A 143 10.90 -63.99 7.73
CA SER A 143 10.92 -65.48 7.73
C SER A 143 12.34 -66.02 8.07
N LYS A 144 12.49 -66.90 9.07
CA LYS A 144 13.41 -68.08 9.01
C LYS A 144 13.10 -69.08 10.13
N GLY A 145 13.16 -70.38 9.84
CA GLY A 145 12.97 -71.40 10.87
C GLY A 145 13.30 -72.82 10.40
N LYS A 146 14.01 -73.56 11.27
CA LYS A 146 14.07 -75.03 11.42
C LYS A 146 14.73 -75.25 12.80
N ARG A 147 13.98 -75.78 13.78
CA ARG A 147 13.86 -77.21 14.13
C ARG A 147 15.19 -77.73 14.72
N LYS A 148 15.23 -77.85 16.05
CA LYS A 148 15.09 -79.12 16.83
C LYS A 148 16.40 -79.91 16.83
N ARG A 149 17.03 -80.16 17.98
CA ARG A 149 16.67 -81.23 18.94
C ARG A 149 16.51 -82.59 18.25
N SER A 150 17.38 -83.53 18.59
CA SER A 150 16.92 -84.58 19.51
C SER A 150 17.36 -84.16 20.91
#